data_AF-A0A1Y1RSF8-F1
#
_entry.id   AF-A0A1Y1RSF8-F1
#
_cell.length_a   1.000
_cell.length_b   1.000
_cell.length_c   1.000
_cell.angle_alpha   90.00
_cell.angle_beta   90.00
_cell.angle_gamma   90.00
#
_symmetry.space_group_name_H-M   'P 1'
#
loop_
_entity.id
_entity.type
_entity.pdbx_description
1 polymer ?
#
loop_
_entity_poly.entity_id
_entity_poly.type
_entity_poly.pdbx_seq_one_letter_code
_entity_poly.pdbx_strand_id
1 'polypeptide(L)'
;MNTKNKNFSGQYLARRSAATLVLSALVAVGFTPAGAAPAGYTPDAQVSGAIGAKYEFGGGESYYGKPLSSEQTTITRSPGAVFQVFEKGTIYWSEETGAFFMAGGTAISEEYNEQLVRAGSDPSHPWIGLPTDDGFTAVGGPGKPGFSGQHFSDGSIFYNGVTGAHTVHGAIHDLWRFGGVTVASGFPLDNLIPVSDEQPVGHGARQSFVHPGQGSGNIFWSEATGAHFVESGVPAGDYYNAHGAVSVFGFPTSEVQQVGDASVLYTEWGVLTVTASGAVFSPLG
;
A
#
# COMPACT_ATOMS: atom_id res chain seq x y z
N MET A 1 36.49 6.21 0.77
CA MET A 1 35.61 5.15 0.24
C MET A 1 34.75 4.65 1.38
N ASN A 2 33.45 4.83 1.25
CA ASN A 2 32.51 5.11 2.33
C ASN A 2 31.77 3.84 2.73
N THR A 3 32.15 3.22 3.84
CA THR A 3 31.41 2.13 4.48
C THR A 3 30.34 2.73 5.41
N LYS A 4 29.07 2.63 5.02
CA LYS A 4 27.95 2.86 5.94
C LYS A 4 27.09 1.59 6.02
N ASN A 5 27.57 0.64 6.79
CA ASN A 5 26.72 -0.32 7.50
C ASN A 5 25.97 0.45 8.59
N LYS A 6 24.64 0.44 8.60
CA LYS A 6 23.86 0.79 9.78
C LYS A 6 22.88 -0.33 10.11
N ASN A 7 23.20 -0.96 11.24
CA ASN A 7 22.43 -1.98 11.94
C ASN A 7 21.01 -1.48 12.26
N PHE A 8 20.00 -2.26 11.89
CA PHE A 8 18.64 -2.15 12.43
C PHE A 8 18.48 -3.18 13.54
N SER A 9 18.71 -2.77 14.79
CA SER A 9 18.30 -3.56 15.95
C SER A 9 18.09 -2.67 17.17
N GLY A 10 16.83 -2.54 17.59
CA GLY A 10 16.42 -2.23 18.96
C GLY A 10 16.55 -0.78 19.42
N GLN A 11 15.41 -0.14 19.67
CA GLN A 11 15.04 0.47 20.98
C GLN A 11 13.82 1.40 20.80
N TYR A 12 12.60 0.84 20.88
CA TYR A 12 11.39 1.62 21.16
C TYR A 12 11.22 1.74 22.68
N LEU A 13 12.01 2.60 23.34
CA LEU A 13 11.67 3.07 24.69
C LEU A 13 12.09 4.54 24.89
N ALA A 14 11.07 5.37 25.00
CA ALA A 14 10.95 6.63 25.73
C ALA A 14 12.11 7.65 25.66
N ARG A 15 11.93 8.71 24.85
CA ARG A 15 12.27 10.09 25.24
C ARG A 15 11.22 11.08 24.71
N ARG A 16 10.35 11.53 25.62
CA ARG A 16 9.60 12.79 25.47
C ARG A 16 10.55 13.94 25.80
N SER A 17 10.74 14.90 24.88
CA SER A 17 10.98 16.33 25.16
C SER A 17 11.16 17.16 23.87
N ALA A 18 10.09 17.90 23.53
CA ALA A 18 9.96 19.27 22.99
C ALA A 18 10.79 19.83 21.79
N ALA A 19 10.02 20.58 20.94
CA ALA A 19 10.34 21.65 19.96
C ALA A 19 10.64 21.18 18.51
N THR A 20 9.97 21.59 17.41
CA THR A 20 9.20 22.81 17.05
C THR A 20 8.29 22.52 15.82
N LEU A 21 7.15 23.24 15.71
CA LEU A 21 6.13 23.26 14.62
C LEU A 21 6.72 23.13 13.19
N VAL A 22 6.15 22.40 12.22
CA VAL A 22 4.83 22.57 11.59
C VAL A 22 4.40 21.23 10.94
N LEU A 23 3.34 20.59 11.44
CA LEU A 23 2.50 19.66 10.68
C LEU A 23 1.11 19.59 11.33
N SER A 24 0.45 20.73 11.44
CA SER A 24 -0.83 20.85 12.17
C SER A 24 -2.07 20.73 11.27
N ALA A 25 -1.92 20.55 9.96
CA ALA A 25 -3.06 20.47 9.05
C ALA A 25 -3.66 19.05 8.96
N LEU A 26 -2.88 18.02 9.27
CA LEU A 26 -3.31 16.63 9.11
C LEU A 26 -3.75 15.93 10.41
N VAL A 27 -3.45 16.52 11.58
CA VAL A 27 -3.91 16.00 12.86
C VAL A 27 -5.25 16.66 13.21
N ALA A 28 -6.34 16.12 12.66
CA ALA A 28 -7.66 15.97 13.28
C ALA A 28 -8.77 15.82 12.23
N VAL A 29 -8.97 14.60 11.73
CA VAL A 29 -10.35 14.09 11.55
C VAL A 29 -10.48 12.75 12.29
N GLY A 30 -9.85 12.66 13.46
CA GLY A 30 -10.35 11.80 14.53
C GLY A 30 -11.36 12.62 15.29
N PHE A 31 -12.61 12.18 15.30
CA PHE A 31 -13.77 12.76 15.99
C PHE A 31 -13.39 13.62 17.22
N THR A 32 -13.29 14.95 17.05
CA THR A 32 -13.31 15.86 18.20
C THR A 32 -14.76 16.02 18.64
N PRO A 33 -15.15 15.65 19.87
CA PRO A 33 -16.44 16.12 20.38
C PRO A 33 -16.40 17.65 20.40
N ALA A 34 -17.51 18.25 19.98
CA ALA A 34 -17.73 19.69 19.74
C ALA A 34 -16.77 20.65 20.47
N GLY A 35 -16.01 21.46 19.72
CA GLY A 35 -15.45 22.69 20.29
C GLY A 35 -14.27 23.37 19.59
N ALA A 36 -13.46 22.70 18.75
CA ALA A 36 -12.30 23.35 18.13
C ALA A 36 -12.22 23.05 16.63
N ALA A 37 -12.27 24.09 15.81
CA ALA A 37 -12.10 23.99 14.38
C ALA A 37 -10.63 23.67 14.02
N PRO A 38 -10.36 22.86 12.98
CA PRO A 38 -9.00 22.52 12.57
C PRO A 38 -8.21 23.76 12.11
N ALA A 39 -6.88 23.69 12.16
CA ALA A 39 -6.03 24.78 11.68
C ALA A 39 -6.27 25.04 10.19
N GLY A 40 -6.54 26.30 9.82
CA GLY A 40 -6.90 26.68 8.44
C GLY A 40 -8.39 26.57 8.12
N TYR A 41 -9.24 26.33 9.12
CA TYR A 41 -10.69 26.37 8.95
C TYR A 41 -11.17 27.77 8.53
N THR A 42 -11.76 27.84 7.34
CA THR A 42 -12.42 29.04 6.80
C THR A 42 -13.83 28.63 6.37
N PRO A 43 -14.88 29.00 7.14
CA PRO A 43 -16.26 28.78 6.71
C PRO A 43 -16.47 29.39 5.31
N ASP A 44 -17.18 28.65 4.44
CA ASP A 44 -17.49 29.07 3.08
C ASP A 44 -16.26 29.40 2.21
N ALA A 45 -15.16 28.66 2.45
CA ALA A 45 -13.96 28.79 1.64
C ALA A 45 -14.29 28.63 0.15
N GLN A 46 -13.71 29.48 -0.68
CA GLN A 46 -13.93 29.39 -2.12
C GLN A 46 -13.22 28.13 -2.65
N VAL A 47 -13.88 27.46 -3.59
CA VAL A 47 -13.28 26.40 -4.39
C VAL A 47 -12.83 27.01 -5.72
N SER A 48 -11.65 26.64 -6.22
CA SER A 48 -11.10 27.22 -7.45
C SER A 48 -10.26 26.23 -8.24
N GLY A 49 -9.88 26.61 -9.46
CA GLY A 49 -8.98 25.81 -10.30
C GLY A 49 -9.46 24.37 -10.49
N ALA A 50 -8.52 23.42 -10.48
CA ALA A 50 -8.82 22.02 -10.73
C ALA A 50 -9.59 21.34 -9.58
N ILE A 51 -9.35 21.75 -8.33
CA ILE A 51 -10.11 21.24 -7.17
C ILE A 51 -11.58 21.71 -7.26
N GLY A 52 -11.80 22.99 -7.58
CA GLY A 52 -13.13 23.55 -7.79
C GLY A 52 -13.88 22.89 -8.93
N ALA A 53 -13.21 22.67 -10.07
CA ALA A 53 -13.80 21.91 -11.16
C ALA A 53 -14.24 20.50 -10.71
N LYS A 54 -13.39 19.77 -9.98
CA LYS A 54 -13.79 18.45 -9.45
C LYS A 54 -14.97 18.54 -8.48
N TYR A 55 -14.95 19.50 -7.57
CA TYR A 55 -16.03 19.72 -6.63
C TYR A 55 -17.36 19.98 -7.36
N GLU A 56 -17.38 20.91 -8.31
CA GLU A 56 -18.59 21.29 -9.04
C GLU A 56 -19.17 20.15 -9.90
N PHE A 57 -18.31 19.46 -10.67
CA PHE A 57 -18.76 18.40 -11.57
C PHE A 57 -18.97 17.05 -10.88
N GLY A 58 -18.36 16.84 -9.71
CA GLY A 58 -18.45 15.60 -8.93
C GLY A 58 -19.60 15.54 -7.93
N GLY A 59 -20.48 16.55 -7.90
CA GLY A 59 -21.69 16.57 -7.06
C GLY A 59 -21.69 17.61 -5.95
N GLY A 60 -20.65 18.42 -5.84
CA GLY A 60 -20.55 19.57 -4.94
C GLY A 60 -20.82 19.21 -3.48
N GLU A 61 -21.54 20.09 -2.79
CA GLU A 61 -21.87 19.96 -1.36
C GLU A 61 -22.59 18.63 -1.06
N SER A 62 -23.43 18.15 -1.97
CA SER A 62 -24.18 16.91 -1.75
C SER A 62 -23.26 15.68 -1.62
N TYR A 63 -22.14 15.67 -2.34
CA TYR A 63 -21.20 14.55 -2.38
C TYR A 63 -19.96 14.78 -1.50
N TYR A 64 -19.32 15.94 -1.59
CA TYR A 64 -18.08 16.28 -0.88
C TYR A 64 -18.33 17.00 0.46
N GLY A 65 -19.53 17.57 0.65
CA GLY A 65 -19.83 18.45 1.79
C GLY A 65 -19.24 19.84 1.61
N LYS A 66 -19.44 20.74 2.58
CA LYS A 66 -18.96 22.11 2.49
C LYS A 66 -17.43 22.17 2.51
N PRO A 67 -16.80 23.12 1.79
CA PRO A 67 -15.37 23.37 1.92
C PRO A 67 -15.08 23.91 3.32
N LEU A 68 -14.15 23.25 4.01
CA LEU A 68 -13.75 23.60 5.38
C LEU A 68 -12.49 24.46 5.42
N SER A 69 -11.73 24.52 4.33
CA SER A 69 -10.47 25.25 4.21
C SER A 69 -10.33 25.86 2.84
N SER A 70 -9.50 26.89 2.69
CA SER A 70 -8.97 27.28 1.39
C SER A 70 -7.92 26.27 0.92
N GLU A 71 -7.58 26.27 -0.37
CA GLU A 71 -6.52 25.39 -0.90
C GLU A 71 -5.18 25.57 -0.14
N GLN A 72 -4.57 24.46 0.24
CA GLN A 72 -3.32 24.39 0.98
C GLN A 72 -2.23 23.77 0.10
N THR A 73 -1.01 24.30 0.16
CA THR A 73 0.13 23.87 -0.66
C THR A 73 1.13 22.98 0.09
N THR A 74 0.84 22.63 1.33
CA THR A 74 1.80 21.97 2.24
C THR A 74 1.73 20.45 2.13
N ILE A 75 1.93 19.92 0.92
CA ILE A 75 2.07 18.48 0.70
C ILE A 75 3.57 18.17 0.65
N THR A 76 4.08 17.65 1.75
CA THR A 76 5.48 17.25 1.88
C THR A 76 5.82 16.22 0.79
N ARG A 77 6.93 16.42 0.06
CA ARG A 77 7.43 15.59 -1.06
C ARG A 77 6.66 15.69 -2.39
N SER A 78 5.64 16.54 -2.51
CA SER A 78 4.97 16.82 -3.79
C SER A 78 4.92 18.33 -4.08
N PRO A 79 6.05 18.94 -4.51
CA PRO A 79 6.10 20.38 -4.81
C PRO A 79 5.06 20.78 -5.87
N GLY A 80 4.30 21.84 -5.60
CA GLY A 80 3.26 22.33 -6.51
C GLY A 80 1.91 21.63 -6.37
N ALA A 81 1.82 20.57 -5.56
CA ALA A 81 0.53 19.97 -5.23
C ALA A 81 -0.25 20.85 -4.25
N VAL A 82 -1.58 20.81 -4.38
CA VAL A 82 -2.50 21.46 -3.44
C VAL A 82 -3.55 20.47 -2.96
N PHE A 83 -4.14 20.75 -1.81
CA PHE A 83 -5.30 20.04 -1.32
C PHE A 83 -6.30 20.98 -0.66
N GLN A 84 -7.55 20.57 -0.61
CA GLN A 84 -8.59 21.28 0.10
C GLN A 84 -9.44 20.30 0.91
N VAL A 85 -9.67 20.63 2.17
CA VAL A 85 -10.47 19.84 3.10
C VAL A 85 -11.94 20.24 2.98
N PHE A 86 -12.80 19.24 2.90
CA PHE A 86 -14.26 19.31 2.86
C PHE A 86 -14.86 18.47 4.00
N GLU A 87 -16.14 18.66 4.31
CA GLU A 87 -16.80 17.93 5.42
C GLU A 87 -16.72 16.41 5.30
N LYS A 88 -16.69 15.86 4.08
CA LYS A 88 -16.68 14.41 3.85
C LYS A 88 -15.31 13.85 3.47
N GLY A 89 -14.28 14.68 3.36
CA GLY A 89 -12.96 14.23 2.95
C GLY A 89 -12.08 15.34 2.39
N THR A 90 -11.04 14.98 1.65
CA THR A 90 -10.08 15.93 1.10
C THR A 90 -9.94 15.71 -0.40
N ILE A 91 -9.94 16.78 -1.20
CA ILE A 91 -9.55 16.70 -2.61
C ILE A 91 -8.09 17.10 -2.71
N TYR A 92 -7.26 16.22 -3.26
CA TYR A 92 -5.86 16.46 -3.59
C TYR A 92 -5.73 16.75 -5.08
N TRP A 93 -4.80 17.63 -5.47
CA TRP A 93 -4.47 17.89 -6.86
C TRP A 93 -2.97 18.08 -7.05
N SER A 94 -2.47 17.59 -8.18
CA SER A 94 -1.19 17.98 -8.76
C SER A 94 -1.28 17.96 -10.29
N GLU A 95 -0.28 18.53 -10.97
CA GLU A 95 -0.19 18.42 -12.43
C GLU A 95 -0.01 16.96 -12.89
N GLU A 96 0.66 16.14 -12.08
CA GLU A 96 0.96 14.73 -12.37
C GLU A 96 -0.27 13.83 -12.22
N THR A 97 -0.99 13.96 -11.11
CA THR A 97 -2.12 13.08 -10.79
C THR A 97 -3.45 13.65 -11.25
N GLY A 98 -3.63 14.97 -11.28
CA GLY A 98 -4.95 15.58 -11.37
C GLY A 98 -5.68 15.56 -10.02
N ALA A 99 -6.96 15.95 -10.04
CA ALA A 99 -7.77 16.15 -8.83
C ALA A 99 -8.47 14.85 -8.41
N PHE A 100 -8.28 14.41 -7.17
CA PHE A 100 -8.86 13.19 -6.64
C PHE A 100 -9.29 13.32 -5.19
N PHE A 101 -10.43 12.72 -4.89
CA PHE A 101 -11.06 12.77 -3.58
C PHE A 101 -10.64 11.58 -2.72
N MET A 102 -10.30 11.86 -1.48
CA MET A 102 -10.10 10.87 -0.44
C MET A 102 -11.16 11.05 0.64
N ALA A 103 -11.98 10.02 0.83
CA ALA A 103 -13.05 10.03 1.83
C ALA A 103 -12.47 10.09 3.25
N GLY A 104 -12.92 11.07 4.04
CA GLY A 104 -12.50 11.27 5.42
C GLY A 104 -13.16 10.31 6.40
N GLY A 105 -12.53 10.10 7.56
CA GLY A 105 -13.03 9.20 8.61
C GLY A 105 -13.02 7.73 8.20
N THR A 106 -12.22 7.38 7.18
CA THR A 106 -12.01 6.01 6.72
C THR A 106 -10.62 5.53 7.14
N ALA A 107 -10.46 4.21 7.33
CA ALA A 107 -9.17 3.61 7.64
C ALA A 107 -8.10 3.92 6.56
N ILE A 108 -8.51 4.10 5.30
CA ILE A 108 -7.62 4.53 4.21
C ILE A 108 -7.10 5.95 4.46
N SER A 109 -7.99 6.89 4.78
CA SER A 109 -7.58 8.27 5.09
C SER A 109 -6.75 8.38 6.36
N GLU A 110 -7.03 7.54 7.36
CA GLU A 110 -6.25 7.47 8.60
C GLU A 110 -4.82 6.97 8.32
N GLU A 111 -4.68 5.88 7.57
CA GLU A 111 -3.38 5.32 7.17
C GLU A 111 -2.58 6.31 6.33
N TYR A 112 -3.19 6.96 5.33
CA TYR A 112 -2.53 7.98 4.53
C TYR A 112 -2.06 9.17 5.37
N ASN A 113 -2.87 9.59 6.34
CA ASN A 113 -2.50 10.68 7.24
C ASN A 113 -1.31 10.32 8.12
N GLU A 114 -1.25 9.08 8.63
CA GLU A 114 -0.09 8.59 9.36
C GLU A 114 1.17 8.57 8.50
N GLN A 115 1.08 8.15 7.24
CA GLN A 115 2.22 8.16 6.32
C GLN A 115 2.73 9.57 6.04
N LEU A 116 1.85 10.55 5.88
CA LEU A 116 2.25 11.96 5.72
C LEU A 116 3.01 12.48 6.95
N VAL A 117 2.57 12.11 8.17
CA VAL A 117 3.28 12.45 9.41
C VAL A 117 4.67 11.79 9.47
N ARG A 118 4.75 10.51 9.12
CA ARG A 118 6.02 9.75 9.08
C ARG A 118 6.97 10.32 8.02
N ALA A 119 6.51 10.55 6.80
CA ALA A 119 7.31 11.13 5.73
C ALA A 119 7.81 12.55 6.05
N GLY A 120 7.04 13.33 6.81
CA GLY A 120 7.47 14.65 7.31
C GLY A 120 8.53 14.59 8.42
N SER A 121 8.60 13.49 9.16
CA SER A 121 9.54 13.32 10.29
C SER A 121 10.78 12.49 9.93
N ASP A 122 10.67 11.61 8.94
CA ASP A 122 11.73 10.75 8.44
C ASP A 122 11.72 10.74 6.89
N PRO A 123 12.68 11.43 6.24
CA PRO A 123 12.79 11.44 4.78
C PRO A 123 13.06 10.06 4.16
N SER A 124 13.50 9.08 4.94
CA SER A 124 13.73 7.70 4.48
C SER A 124 12.47 6.83 4.51
N HIS A 125 11.38 7.31 5.13
CA HIS A 125 10.11 6.60 5.08
C HIS A 125 9.63 6.50 3.61
N PRO A 126 9.18 5.32 3.16
CA PRO A 126 8.55 5.16 1.85
C PRO A 126 7.41 6.17 1.69
N TRP A 127 7.35 6.78 0.52
CA TRP A 127 6.29 7.72 0.17
C TRP A 127 5.50 7.14 -0.98
N ILE A 128 4.19 7.00 -0.79
CA ILE A 128 3.28 6.42 -1.78
C ILE A 128 2.68 7.45 -2.74
N GLY A 129 2.98 8.72 -2.54
CA GLY A 129 2.56 9.77 -3.47
C GLY A 129 1.14 10.28 -3.24
N LEU A 130 0.58 10.89 -4.28
CA LEU A 130 -0.76 11.49 -4.26
C LEU A 130 -1.82 10.52 -4.81
N PRO A 131 -3.09 10.66 -4.41
CA PRO A 131 -4.17 9.83 -4.96
C PRO A 131 -4.25 9.94 -6.49
N THR A 132 -4.52 8.81 -7.14
CA THR A 132 -4.71 8.70 -8.60
C THR A 132 -6.13 8.28 -8.99
N ASP A 133 -7.00 8.08 -8.00
CA ASP A 133 -8.43 7.81 -8.15
C ASP A 133 -9.20 8.33 -6.93
N ASP A 134 -10.55 8.26 -6.98
CA ASP A 134 -11.44 8.69 -5.89
C ASP A 134 -11.65 7.62 -4.80
N GLY A 135 -10.88 6.54 -4.85
CA GLY A 135 -11.11 5.33 -4.08
C GLY A 135 -12.32 4.55 -4.59
N PHE A 136 -12.43 3.31 -4.12
CA PHE A 136 -13.53 2.43 -4.46
C PHE A 136 -13.88 1.51 -3.29
N THR A 137 -15.07 0.91 -3.36
CA THR A 137 -15.53 -0.10 -2.39
C THR A 137 -16.16 -1.25 -3.14
N ALA A 138 -15.63 -2.45 -2.92
CA ALA A 138 -16.20 -3.71 -3.36
C ALA A 138 -17.10 -4.26 -2.24
N VAL A 139 -18.41 -4.30 -2.51
CA VAL A 139 -19.39 -4.84 -1.57
C VAL A 139 -19.17 -6.34 -1.40
N GLY A 140 -19.05 -6.78 -0.15
CA GLY A 140 -18.91 -8.20 0.19
C GLY A 140 -20.19 -9.01 -0.05
N GLY A 141 -20.07 -10.32 0.14
CA GLY A 141 -21.21 -11.25 0.13
C GLY A 141 -21.07 -12.32 1.21
N PRO A 142 -22.03 -13.26 1.32
CA PRO A 142 -21.94 -14.37 2.27
C PRO A 142 -20.60 -15.11 2.14
N GLY A 143 -19.79 -15.11 3.20
CA GLY A 143 -18.47 -15.74 3.22
C GLY A 143 -17.36 -15.02 2.45
N LYS A 144 -17.61 -13.82 1.91
CA LYS A 144 -16.63 -13.00 1.20
C LYS A 144 -16.65 -11.57 1.75
N PRO A 145 -15.76 -11.21 2.70
CA PRO A 145 -15.71 -9.84 3.20
C PRO A 145 -15.49 -8.85 2.05
N GLY A 146 -16.18 -7.72 2.10
CA GLY A 146 -15.93 -6.61 1.20
C GLY A 146 -14.60 -5.92 1.53
N PHE A 147 -14.14 -5.08 0.63
CA PHE A 147 -12.93 -4.29 0.81
C PHE A 147 -13.08 -2.93 0.14
N SER A 148 -12.25 -1.99 0.55
CA SER A 148 -12.11 -0.68 -0.09
C SER A 148 -10.65 -0.47 -0.46
N GLY A 149 -10.39 0.32 -1.49
CA GLY A 149 -9.04 0.62 -1.94
C GLY A 149 -8.95 2.02 -2.51
N GLN A 150 -7.76 2.60 -2.47
CA GLN A 150 -7.40 3.82 -3.18
C GLN A 150 -5.98 3.69 -3.72
N HIS A 151 -5.80 4.03 -4.98
CA HIS A 151 -4.49 4.03 -5.63
C HIS A 151 -3.83 5.41 -5.52
N PHE A 152 -2.51 5.39 -5.46
CA PHE A 152 -1.63 6.55 -5.37
C PHE A 152 -0.51 6.41 -6.41
N SER A 153 0.22 7.50 -6.69
CA SER A 153 1.24 7.51 -7.75
C SER A 153 2.34 6.46 -7.54
N ASP A 154 2.71 6.18 -6.29
CA ASP A 154 3.80 5.27 -5.92
C ASP A 154 3.36 4.15 -4.97
N GLY A 155 2.05 3.92 -4.86
CA GLY A 155 1.52 2.89 -3.96
C GLY A 155 0.02 2.78 -3.96
N SER A 156 -0.51 1.98 -3.03
CA SER A 156 -1.93 1.75 -2.84
C SER A 156 -2.23 1.50 -1.37
N ILE A 157 -3.39 1.94 -0.89
CA ILE A 157 -3.90 1.58 0.44
C ILE A 157 -5.21 0.83 0.27
N PHE A 158 -5.30 -0.35 0.88
CA PHE A 158 -6.51 -1.17 0.88
C PHE A 158 -6.94 -1.46 2.30
N TYR A 159 -8.24 -1.45 2.52
CA TYR A 159 -8.85 -1.78 3.80
C TYR A 159 -9.81 -2.95 3.63
N ASN A 160 -9.77 -3.89 4.58
CA ASN A 160 -10.87 -4.82 4.81
C ASN A 160 -11.14 -4.96 6.31
N GLY A 161 -12.36 -5.36 6.67
CA GLY A 161 -12.78 -5.48 8.07
C GLY A 161 -12.14 -6.63 8.86
N VAL A 162 -11.27 -7.44 8.24
CA VAL A 162 -10.59 -8.59 8.86
C VAL A 162 -9.17 -8.23 9.27
N THR A 163 -8.38 -7.60 8.39
CA THR A 163 -6.96 -7.33 8.62
C THR A 163 -6.63 -5.85 8.80
N GLY A 164 -7.57 -4.95 8.51
CA GLY A 164 -7.39 -3.51 8.62
C GLY A 164 -6.91 -2.88 7.31
N ALA A 165 -6.31 -1.70 7.41
CA ALA A 165 -5.72 -0.99 6.28
C ALA A 165 -4.27 -1.44 6.08
N HIS A 166 -3.88 -1.65 4.82
CA HIS A 166 -2.53 -2.06 4.45
C HIS A 166 -2.04 -1.27 3.24
N THR A 167 -0.79 -0.85 3.33
CA THR A 167 -0.10 -0.09 2.29
C THR A 167 0.77 -1.00 1.44
N VAL A 168 0.68 -0.88 0.13
CA VAL A 168 1.55 -1.55 -0.85
C VAL A 168 2.35 -0.48 -1.58
N HIS A 169 3.67 -0.61 -1.66
CA HIS A 169 4.55 0.37 -2.29
C HIS A 169 5.78 -0.26 -2.96
N GLY A 170 6.50 0.54 -3.74
CA GLY A 170 7.78 0.14 -4.35
C GLY A 170 7.66 -1.08 -5.27
N ALA A 171 8.72 -1.89 -5.34
CA ALA A 171 8.78 -3.01 -6.29
C ALA A 171 7.69 -4.09 -6.05
N ILE A 172 7.22 -4.25 -4.81
CA ILE A 172 6.09 -5.15 -4.53
C ILE A 172 4.80 -4.59 -5.13
N HIS A 173 4.55 -3.28 -5.00
CA HIS A 173 3.43 -2.61 -5.66
C HIS A 173 3.53 -2.72 -7.18
N ASP A 174 4.72 -2.51 -7.75
CA ASP A 174 4.92 -2.53 -9.19
C ASP A 174 4.59 -3.90 -9.79
N LEU A 175 5.06 -4.99 -9.17
CA LEU A 175 4.68 -6.33 -9.58
C LEU A 175 3.19 -6.57 -9.40
N TRP A 176 2.66 -6.29 -8.21
CA TRP A 176 1.26 -6.57 -7.87
C TRP A 176 0.31 -5.86 -8.83
N ARG A 177 0.53 -4.57 -9.07
CA ARG A 177 -0.38 -3.70 -9.80
C ARG A 177 -0.15 -3.67 -11.31
N PHE A 178 1.12 -3.73 -11.73
CA PHE A 178 1.49 -3.49 -13.13
C PHE A 178 2.25 -4.67 -13.77
N GLY A 179 2.60 -5.70 -13.00
CA GLY A 179 3.41 -6.82 -13.47
C GLY A 179 2.68 -7.77 -14.43
N GLY A 180 1.34 -7.70 -14.52
CA GLY A 180 0.55 -8.56 -15.42
C GLY A 180 0.59 -10.05 -15.06
N VAL A 181 0.97 -10.39 -13.83
CA VAL A 181 0.99 -11.76 -13.31
C VAL A 181 -0.45 -12.26 -13.14
N THR A 182 -0.68 -13.54 -13.45
CA THR A 182 -1.98 -14.22 -13.26
C THR A 182 -1.79 -15.33 -12.23
N VAL A 183 -2.71 -15.42 -11.27
CA VAL A 183 -2.71 -16.53 -10.29
C VAL A 183 -3.26 -17.81 -10.93
N ALA A 184 -3.04 -18.98 -10.32
CA ALA A 184 -3.39 -20.28 -10.91
C ALA A 184 -4.88 -20.44 -11.27
N SER A 185 -5.76 -19.69 -10.60
CA SER A 185 -7.21 -19.66 -10.90
C SER A 185 -7.58 -18.84 -12.15
N GLY A 186 -6.62 -18.15 -12.78
CA GLY A 186 -6.81 -17.34 -13.99
C GLY A 186 -7.15 -15.88 -13.73
N PHE A 187 -7.21 -15.43 -12.47
CA PHE A 187 -7.41 -14.02 -12.14
C PHE A 187 -6.08 -13.24 -12.17
N PRO A 188 -6.11 -11.96 -12.60
CA PRO A 188 -4.97 -11.05 -12.42
C PRO A 188 -4.53 -10.94 -10.95
N LEU A 189 -3.22 -10.80 -10.72
CA LEU A 189 -2.64 -10.65 -9.38
C LEU A 189 -3.13 -9.40 -8.65
N ASP A 190 -3.42 -8.31 -9.38
CA ASP A 190 -3.93 -7.05 -8.82
C ASP A 190 -5.37 -7.15 -8.28
N ASN A 191 -6.07 -8.26 -8.55
CA ASN A 191 -7.33 -8.58 -7.86
C ASN A 191 -7.12 -9.07 -6.42
N LEU A 192 -5.92 -9.52 -6.05
CA LEU A 192 -5.66 -9.95 -4.69
C LEU A 192 -5.51 -8.73 -3.77
N ILE A 193 -6.05 -8.85 -2.56
CA ILE A 193 -6.10 -7.77 -1.58
C ILE A 193 -4.89 -7.92 -0.65
N PRO A 194 -4.10 -6.86 -0.41
CA PRO A 194 -3.04 -6.90 0.60
C PRO A 194 -3.65 -7.11 1.99
N VAL A 195 -3.06 -8.01 2.77
CA VAL A 195 -3.51 -8.38 4.13
C VAL A 195 -2.42 -8.30 5.17
N SER A 196 -1.29 -7.71 4.80
CA SER A 196 -0.22 -7.31 5.68
C SER A 196 0.42 -6.05 5.11
N ASP A 197 1.13 -5.31 5.95
CA ASP A 197 2.14 -4.38 5.46
C ASP A 197 3.37 -5.15 4.97
N GLU A 198 4.28 -4.44 4.30
CA GLU A 198 5.58 -4.98 3.93
C GLU A 198 6.37 -5.40 5.19
N GLN A 199 6.86 -6.63 5.21
CA GLN A 199 7.62 -7.22 6.31
C GLN A 199 9.05 -7.50 5.87
N PRO A 200 10.07 -7.07 6.63
CA PRO A 200 11.46 -7.41 6.33
C PRO A 200 11.69 -8.92 6.49
N VAL A 201 12.32 -9.55 5.51
CA VAL A 201 12.74 -10.96 5.55
C VAL A 201 14.12 -11.10 4.92
N GLY A 202 15.06 -11.71 5.63
CA GLY A 202 16.45 -11.83 5.14
C GLY A 202 17.04 -10.46 4.77
N HIS A 203 17.53 -10.34 3.54
CA HIS A 203 18.09 -9.10 2.98
C HIS A 203 17.10 -8.34 2.08
N GLY A 204 15.81 -8.63 2.20
CA GLY A 204 14.74 -8.02 1.41
C GLY A 204 13.43 -7.97 2.18
N ALA A 205 12.32 -8.11 1.46
CA ALA A 205 10.98 -7.90 2.01
C ALA A 205 9.97 -8.92 1.47
N ARG A 206 8.83 -9.02 2.16
CA ARG A 206 7.65 -9.74 1.67
C ARG A 206 6.37 -9.02 2.04
N GLN A 207 5.32 -9.25 1.28
CA GLN A 207 3.96 -8.83 1.64
C GLN A 207 2.94 -9.91 1.25
N SER A 208 1.90 -10.07 2.06
CA SER A 208 0.89 -11.11 1.90
C SER A 208 -0.37 -10.58 1.22
N PHE A 209 -0.91 -11.37 0.30
CA PHE A 209 -2.08 -11.02 -0.50
C PHE A 209 -3.10 -12.17 -0.50
N VAL A 210 -4.39 -11.85 -0.49
CA VAL A 210 -5.47 -12.84 -0.56
C VAL A 210 -6.70 -12.25 -1.23
N HIS A 211 -7.44 -13.09 -1.96
CA HIS A 211 -8.82 -12.81 -2.30
C HIS A 211 -9.66 -14.09 -2.16
N PRO A 212 -10.75 -14.08 -1.37
CA PRO A 212 -11.62 -15.23 -1.19
C PRO A 212 -12.14 -15.79 -2.52
N GLY A 213 -11.76 -17.04 -2.83
CA GLY A 213 -12.15 -17.73 -4.05
C GLY A 213 -11.41 -17.31 -5.33
N GLN A 214 -10.33 -16.55 -5.22
CA GLN A 214 -9.45 -16.24 -6.37
C GLN A 214 -8.01 -16.69 -6.11
N GLY A 215 -7.46 -16.48 -4.92
CA GLY A 215 -6.10 -16.95 -4.63
C GLY A 215 -5.52 -16.32 -3.37
N SER A 216 -4.33 -16.76 -2.99
CA SER A 216 -3.54 -16.14 -1.93
C SER A 216 -2.06 -16.41 -2.17
N GLY A 217 -1.19 -15.65 -1.54
CA GLY A 217 0.24 -15.85 -1.66
C GLY A 217 1.03 -14.70 -1.05
N ASN A 218 2.32 -14.71 -1.32
CA ASN A 218 3.24 -13.66 -0.88
C ASN A 218 4.02 -13.15 -2.07
N ILE A 219 4.17 -11.83 -2.18
CA ILE A 219 5.19 -11.24 -3.05
C ILE A 219 6.45 -11.08 -2.21
N PHE A 220 7.56 -11.64 -2.69
CA PHE A 220 8.88 -11.48 -2.10
C PHE A 220 9.70 -10.55 -2.98
N TRP A 221 10.50 -9.68 -2.37
CA TRP A 221 11.41 -8.79 -3.09
C TRP A 221 12.80 -8.79 -2.47
N SER A 222 13.82 -8.80 -3.31
CA SER A 222 15.19 -8.42 -2.95
C SER A 222 15.80 -7.57 -4.05
N GLU A 223 16.87 -6.83 -3.74
CA GLU A 223 17.60 -6.07 -4.76
C GLU A 223 18.15 -6.97 -5.88
N ALA A 224 18.58 -8.19 -5.56
CA ALA A 224 19.17 -9.11 -6.52
C ALA A 224 18.15 -9.81 -7.42
N THR A 225 16.96 -10.11 -6.89
CA THR A 225 15.95 -10.92 -7.60
C THR A 225 14.82 -10.10 -8.19
N GLY A 226 14.58 -8.89 -7.71
CA GLY A 226 13.33 -8.19 -7.97
C GLY A 226 12.16 -8.83 -7.20
N ALA A 227 10.94 -8.37 -7.51
CA ALA A 227 9.72 -8.81 -6.85
C ALA A 227 9.12 -10.01 -7.60
N HIS A 228 8.73 -11.06 -6.87
CA HIS A 228 8.12 -12.27 -7.42
C HIS A 228 7.01 -12.80 -6.52
N PHE A 229 5.92 -13.25 -7.15
CA PHE A 229 4.76 -13.82 -6.46
C PHE A 229 4.92 -15.33 -6.26
N VAL A 230 4.90 -15.75 -5.00
CA VAL A 230 4.81 -17.15 -4.60
C VAL A 230 3.39 -17.42 -4.14
N GLU A 231 2.61 -18.02 -5.03
CA GLU A 231 1.22 -18.40 -4.78
C GLU A 231 1.13 -19.50 -3.71
N SER A 232 0.13 -19.40 -2.84
CA SER A 232 -0.27 -20.44 -1.89
C SER A 232 -1.34 -21.34 -2.51
N GLY A 233 -1.35 -22.61 -2.15
CA GLY A 233 -2.25 -23.62 -2.73
C GLY A 233 -1.74 -24.25 -4.02
N VAL A 234 -0.53 -23.88 -4.47
CA VAL A 234 0.21 -24.57 -5.55
C VAL A 234 1.40 -25.34 -4.95
N PRO A 235 1.73 -26.55 -5.46
CA PRO A 235 2.66 -27.45 -4.75
C PRO A 235 4.04 -26.86 -4.43
N ALA A 236 4.68 -26.16 -5.37
CA ALA A 236 5.99 -25.54 -5.12
C ALA A 236 5.91 -24.35 -4.15
N GLY A 237 4.85 -23.54 -4.25
CA GLY A 237 4.65 -22.40 -3.36
C GLY A 237 4.36 -22.83 -1.92
N ASP A 238 3.51 -23.85 -1.73
CA ASP A 238 3.24 -24.42 -0.41
C ASP A 238 4.50 -25.05 0.18
N TYR A 239 5.27 -25.80 -0.62
CA TYR A 239 6.51 -26.41 -0.15
C TYR A 239 7.54 -25.35 0.25
N TYR A 240 7.74 -24.32 -0.57
CA TYR A 240 8.64 -23.20 -0.28
C TYR A 240 8.27 -22.52 1.05
N ASN A 241 7.00 -22.16 1.23
CA ASN A 241 6.54 -21.47 2.44
C ASN A 241 6.62 -22.35 3.70
N ALA A 242 6.34 -23.66 3.58
CA ALA A 242 6.38 -24.59 4.71
C ALA A 242 7.79 -24.98 5.17
N HIS A 243 8.80 -24.86 4.31
CA HIS A 243 10.17 -25.34 4.56
C HIS A 243 11.19 -24.20 4.69
N GLY A 244 10.78 -23.06 5.24
CA GLY A 244 11.69 -21.96 5.60
C GLY A 244 11.87 -20.87 4.54
N ALA A 245 11.21 -20.98 3.37
CA ALA A 245 11.15 -19.95 2.34
C ALA A 245 12.55 -19.37 2.01
N VAL A 246 12.70 -18.05 2.10
CA VAL A 246 13.94 -17.30 1.83
C VAL A 246 15.13 -17.85 2.62
N SER A 247 14.93 -18.36 3.84
CA SER A 247 16.04 -18.84 4.69
C SER A 247 16.65 -20.17 4.25
N VAL A 248 15.94 -20.93 3.41
CA VAL A 248 16.36 -22.27 2.94
C VAL A 248 16.60 -22.29 1.44
N PHE A 249 15.78 -21.58 0.67
CA PHE A 249 15.83 -21.60 -0.79
C PHE A 249 16.36 -20.28 -1.39
N GLY A 250 16.53 -19.22 -0.60
CA GLY A 250 16.82 -17.88 -1.10
C GLY A 250 15.58 -17.19 -1.69
N PHE A 251 15.73 -15.96 -2.18
CA PHE A 251 14.61 -15.23 -2.78
C PHE A 251 14.14 -15.88 -4.10
N PRO A 252 12.85 -15.85 -4.44
CA PRO A 252 12.38 -16.31 -5.74
C PRO A 252 12.94 -15.45 -6.87
N THR A 253 13.25 -16.06 -8.01
CA THR A 253 13.66 -15.39 -9.27
C THR A 253 12.63 -15.59 -10.38
N SER A 254 11.52 -16.25 -10.05
CA SER A 254 10.34 -16.42 -10.88
C SER A 254 9.12 -16.58 -9.99
N GLU A 255 7.96 -16.51 -10.61
CA GLU A 255 6.69 -16.98 -10.08
C GLU A 255 6.69 -18.52 -10.11
N VAL A 256 5.72 -19.14 -9.42
CA VAL A 256 5.53 -20.60 -9.53
C VAL A 256 5.03 -20.95 -10.94
N GLN A 257 5.73 -21.86 -11.61
CA GLN A 257 5.41 -22.31 -12.96
C GLN A 257 4.91 -23.75 -12.97
N GLN A 258 3.93 -24.04 -13.82
CA GLN A 258 3.52 -25.41 -14.11
C GLN A 258 4.28 -25.92 -15.34
N VAL A 259 5.10 -26.96 -15.17
CA VAL A 259 5.91 -27.59 -16.22
C VAL A 259 5.59 -29.08 -16.28
N GLY A 260 4.71 -29.47 -17.21
CA GLY A 260 4.19 -30.84 -17.25
C GLY A 260 3.41 -31.18 -15.98
N ASP A 261 3.79 -32.27 -15.31
CA ASP A 261 3.24 -32.69 -14.01
C ASP A 261 3.92 -32.05 -12.80
N ALA A 262 4.94 -31.21 -13.03
CA ALA A 262 5.69 -30.54 -11.98
C ALA A 262 5.24 -29.10 -11.76
N SER A 263 5.24 -28.68 -10.49
CA SER A 263 5.22 -27.28 -10.07
C SER A 263 6.67 -26.86 -9.77
N VAL A 264 7.14 -25.79 -10.37
CA VAL A 264 8.55 -25.35 -10.34
C VAL A 264 8.65 -23.92 -9.83
N LEU A 265 9.58 -23.67 -8.92
CA LEU A 265 9.94 -22.34 -8.45
C LEU A 265 11.45 -22.14 -8.59
N TYR A 266 11.87 -21.14 -9.35
CA TYR A 266 13.27 -20.73 -9.44
C TYR A 266 13.58 -19.78 -8.29
N THR A 267 14.71 -19.98 -7.62
CA THR A 267 15.15 -19.19 -6.48
C THR A 267 16.63 -18.83 -6.61
N GLU A 268 17.07 -17.89 -5.78
CA GLU A 268 18.44 -17.38 -5.71
C GLU A 268 19.46 -18.51 -5.51
N TRP A 269 19.08 -19.59 -4.80
CA TRP A 269 20.00 -20.67 -4.46
C TRP A 269 19.73 -21.97 -5.22
N GLY A 270 18.72 -22.05 -6.09
CA GLY A 270 18.40 -23.29 -6.79
C GLY A 270 17.04 -23.32 -7.47
N VAL A 271 16.64 -24.53 -7.86
CA VAL A 271 15.32 -24.79 -8.45
C VAL A 271 14.58 -25.78 -7.55
N LEU A 272 13.41 -25.37 -7.06
CA LEU A 272 12.49 -26.23 -6.34
C LEU A 272 11.50 -26.84 -7.34
N THR A 273 11.53 -28.16 -7.49
CA THR A 273 10.62 -28.93 -8.35
C THR A 273 9.75 -29.84 -7.49
N VAL A 274 8.43 -29.71 -7.58
CA VAL A 274 7.47 -30.50 -6.80
C VAL A 274 6.54 -31.26 -7.74
N THR A 275 6.48 -32.58 -7.58
CA THR A 275 5.57 -33.48 -8.30
C THR A 275 4.72 -34.27 -7.31
N ALA A 276 3.78 -35.09 -7.80
CA ALA A 276 3.06 -36.04 -6.97
C ALA A 276 3.98 -37.06 -6.25
N SER A 277 5.19 -37.29 -6.77
CA SER A 277 6.17 -38.20 -6.16
C SER A 277 7.01 -37.57 -5.04
N GLY A 278 7.01 -36.24 -4.92
CA GLY A 278 7.76 -35.51 -3.92
C GLY A 278 8.39 -34.22 -4.44
N ALA A 279 9.11 -33.54 -3.55
CA ALA A 279 9.84 -32.32 -3.81
C ALA A 279 11.34 -32.57 -3.92
N VAL A 280 11.98 -31.96 -4.91
CA VAL A 280 13.43 -31.97 -5.13
C VAL A 280 13.91 -30.53 -5.23
N PHE A 281 14.91 -30.16 -4.43
CA PHE A 281 15.63 -28.90 -4.58
C PHE A 281 16.98 -29.18 -5.25
N SER A 282 17.25 -28.48 -6.35
CA SER A 282 18.51 -28.57 -7.10
C SER A 282 19.29 -27.28 -6.91
N PRO A 283 20.31 -27.23 -6.01
CA PRO A 283 21.06 -26.01 -5.74
C PRO A 283 21.82 -25.50 -6.96
N LEU A 284 21.97 -24.17 -7.08
CA LEU A 284 22.98 -23.58 -7.97
C LEU A 284 24.36 -23.86 -7.38
N GLY A 285 25.24 -24.48 -8.19
CA GLY A 285 26.59 -24.88 -7.78
C GLY A 285 27.57 -23.73 -7.67
#